data_AF-B2FDI6-F1
#
_entry.id   AF-B2FDI6-F1
#
_cell.length_a   1.000
_cell.length_b   1.000
_cell.length_c   1.000
_cell.angle_alpha   90.00
_cell.angle_beta   90.00
_cell.angle_gamma   90.00
#
_symmetry.space_group_name_H-M   'P 1'
#
loop_
_entity.id
_entity.type
_entity.pdbx_description
1 polymer ?
#
loop_
_entity_poly.entity_id
_entity_poly.type
_entity_poly.pdbx_seq_one_letter_code
_entity_poly.pdbx_strand_id
1 'polypeptide(L)'
;MITMLQDLHVNKISMSRSKSETSLPSSRSGSQEKIMNVKGKVILLMLIVSTVVVVFWEYVNRTHSYQEDNVEGRREKGRNGDRIEEPQLWDWFNPKNRPDVLTVTPWKAPIVWEGTYDTALLEKYYATQKLTVGLTVFAVG
;
A
#
# COMPACT_ATOMS: atom_id res chain seq x y z
N MET A 1 -54.65 -47.22 -22.90
CA MET A 1 -53.68 -48.33 -22.74
C MET A 1 -52.96 -48.10 -21.41
N ILE A 2 -53.42 -48.81 -20.38
CA ILE A 2 -52.76 -49.10 -19.09
C ILE A 2 -52.30 -47.89 -18.27
N THR A 3 -53.22 -47.38 -17.46
CA THR A 3 -52.98 -46.94 -16.08
C THR A 3 -52.31 -48.07 -15.30
N MET A 4 -51.08 -47.90 -14.80
CA MET A 4 -50.47 -48.61 -13.65
C MET A 4 -49.19 -47.82 -13.29
N LEU A 5 -48.87 -47.47 -12.05
CA LEU A 5 -49.41 -47.86 -10.76
C LEU A 5 -48.86 -46.88 -9.70
N GLN A 6 -49.77 -46.30 -8.92
CA GLN A 6 -49.70 -46.14 -7.47
C GLN A 6 -48.55 -45.35 -6.82
N ASP A 7 -48.89 -44.11 -6.48
CA ASP A 7 -48.96 -43.68 -5.06
C ASP A 7 -49.11 -44.85 -4.08
N LEU A 8 -48.22 -44.97 -3.10
CA LEU A 8 -48.61 -45.32 -1.74
C LEU A 8 -47.57 -44.84 -0.72
N HIS A 9 -47.85 -43.65 -0.21
CA HIS A 9 -47.92 -43.36 1.21
C HIS A 9 -47.47 -44.49 2.17
N VAL A 10 -46.40 -44.20 2.91
CA VAL A 10 -46.13 -44.58 4.31
C VAL A 10 -46.35 -46.05 4.67
N ASN A 11 -45.24 -46.77 4.86
CA ASN A 11 -45.24 -47.89 5.79
C ASN A 11 -44.03 -47.83 6.73
N LYS A 12 -44.33 -47.81 8.03
CA LYS A 12 -43.39 -47.98 9.14
C LYS A 12 -42.69 -49.34 9.01
N ILE A 13 -41.37 -49.35 9.11
CA ILE A 13 -40.65 -50.52 9.62
C ILE A 13 -39.72 -50.04 10.73
N SER A 14 -40.15 -50.29 11.96
CA SER A 14 -39.27 -50.37 13.13
C SER A 14 -38.59 -51.73 13.06
N MET A 15 -37.26 -51.79 12.96
CA MET A 15 -36.52 -53.02 13.25
C MET A 15 -35.07 -52.70 13.66
N SER A 16 -34.88 -52.63 14.97
CA SER A 16 -33.77 -53.22 15.76
C SER A 16 -32.36 -53.40 15.17
N ARG A 17 -31.40 -52.96 16.01
CA ARG A 17 -30.16 -53.69 16.39
C ARG A 17 -28.97 -53.62 15.42
N SER A 18 -27.98 -52.80 15.77
CA SER A 18 -26.66 -53.31 16.16
C SER A 18 -25.82 -52.19 16.77
N LYS A 19 -25.35 -52.40 17.99
CA LYS A 19 -24.30 -51.62 18.64
C LYS A 19 -23.00 -52.37 18.36
N SER A 20 -22.14 -51.82 17.53
CA SER A 20 -20.74 -52.23 17.36
C SER A 20 -19.94 -50.96 17.07
N GLU A 21 -19.42 -50.35 18.13
CA GLU A 21 -17.98 -50.39 18.45
C GLU A 21 -17.14 -49.58 17.46
N THR A 22 -16.76 -48.39 17.94
CA THR A 22 -15.39 -47.86 17.93
C THR A 22 -14.56 -48.12 16.69
N SER A 23 -14.56 -47.14 15.79
CA SER A 23 -13.34 -46.79 15.07
C SER A 23 -13.22 -45.26 15.04
N LEU A 24 -12.11 -44.81 15.61
CA LEU A 24 -11.75 -43.42 15.86
C LEU A 24 -11.89 -42.58 14.57
N PRO A 25 -12.38 -41.33 14.62
CA PRO A 25 -12.02 -40.40 13.58
C PRO A 25 -10.50 -40.25 13.67
N SER A 26 -9.83 -40.83 12.67
CA SER A 26 -8.44 -40.64 12.32
C SER A 26 -8.08 -39.17 12.56
N SER A 27 -7.40 -38.93 13.68
CA SER A 27 -6.71 -37.67 13.89
C SER A 27 -5.67 -37.64 12.78
N ARG A 28 -5.93 -36.82 11.77
CA ARG A 28 -5.04 -36.50 10.65
C ARG A 28 -3.88 -35.71 11.24
N SER A 29 -3.07 -36.45 11.99
CA SER A 29 -1.84 -36.05 12.63
C SER A 29 -0.91 -35.53 11.55
N GLY A 30 -0.34 -34.36 11.82
CA GLY A 30 0.67 -33.68 11.03
C GLY A 30 1.69 -34.64 10.47
N SER A 31 1.52 -34.98 9.20
CA SER A 31 2.41 -35.86 8.46
C SER A 31 3.11 -35.08 7.37
N GLN A 32 3.71 -33.95 7.75
CA GLN A 32 4.80 -33.27 7.02
C GLN A 32 5.79 -32.56 7.95
N GLU A 33 5.76 -32.77 9.27
CA GLU A 33 6.81 -32.25 10.16
C GLU A 33 8.05 -33.15 10.24
N LYS A 34 8.09 -34.20 9.42
CA LYS A 34 9.11 -35.23 9.47
C LYS A 34 9.64 -35.52 8.07
N ILE A 35 10.20 -34.52 7.37
CA ILE A 35 11.55 -34.59 6.79
C ILE A 35 11.98 -33.17 6.45
N MET A 36 12.68 -32.53 7.37
CA MET A 36 13.87 -31.83 6.95
C MET A 36 14.90 -32.01 8.06
N ASN A 37 15.89 -32.87 7.79
CA ASN A 37 17.04 -33.07 8.66
C ASN A 37 17.54 -31.71 9.13
N VAL A 38 17.99 -31.57 10.39
CA VAL A 38 18.43 -30.28 10.96
C VAL A 38 19.33 -29.50 9.99
N LYS A 39 20.20 -30.21 9.26
CA LYS A 39 21.02 -29.69 8.17
C LYS A 39 20.22 -29.00 7.06
N GLY A 40 19.17 -29.61 6.54
CA GLY A 40 18.28 -29.00 5.57
C GLY A 40 17.52 -27.80 6.14
N LYS A 41 17.09 -27.87 7.42
CA LYS A 41 16.30 -26.81 8.07
C LYS A 41 17.14 -25.54 8.17
N VAL A 42 18.42 -25.69 8.51
CA VAL A 42 19.40 -24.60 8.51
C VAL A 42 19.58 -24.02 7.11
N ILE A 43 19.70 -24.86 6.08
CA ILE A 43 19.83 -24.39 4.68
C ILE A 43 18.60 -23.60 4.26
N LEU A 44 17.38 -24.05 4.59
CA LEU A 44 16.16 -23.32 4.27
C LEU A 44 16.07 -21.98 5.02
N LEU A 45 16.43 -21.93 6.30
CA LEU A 45 16.47 -20.69 7.07
C LEU A 45 17.51 -19.72 6.53
N MET A 46 18.68 -20.21 6.10
CA MET A 46 19.71 -19.38 5.46
C MET A 46 19.20 -18.74 4.16
N LEU A 47 18.44 -19.47 3.35
CA LEU A 47 17.84 -18.93 2.13
C LEU A 47 16.83 -17.82 2.44
N ILE A 48 15.94 -18.05 3.42
CA ILE A 48 14.95 -17.05 3.83
C ILE A 48 15.65 -15.80 4.39
N VAL A 49 16.60 -15.96 5.30
CA VAL A 49 17.35 -14.83 5.88
C VAL A 49 18.13 -14.08 4.79
N SER A 50 18.75 -14.79 3.85
CA SER A 50 19.44 -14.18 2.71
C SER A 50 18.49 -13.34 1.86
N THR A 51 17.29 -13.84 1.53
CA THR A 51 16.30 -13.06 0.77
C THR A 51 15.86 -11.81 1.53
N VAL A 52 15.66 -11.89 2.84
CA VAL A 52 15.29 -10.73 3.67
C VAL A 52 16.42 -9.71 3.70
N VAL A 53 17.68 -10.15 3.85
CA VAL A 53 18.84 -9.26 3.85
C VAL A 53 19.01 -8.58 2.50
N VAL A 54 18.86 -9.31 1.38
CA VAL A 54 18.97 -8.72 0.04
C VAL A 54 17.87 -7.69 -0.21
N VAL A 55 16.61 -8.01 0.14
CA VAL A 55 15.48 -7.07 -0.04
C VAL A 55 15.62 -5.87 0.90
N PHE A 56 16.04 -6.07 2.14
CA PHE A 56 16.27 -5.00 3.10
C PHE A 56 17.45 -4.12 2.67
N TRP A 57 18.54 -4.72 2.19
CA TRP A 57 19.68 -4.00 1.64
C TRP A 57 19.30 -3.23 0.37
N GLU A 58 18.52 -3.83 -0.54
CA GLU A 58 18.00 -3.14 -1.71
C GLU A 58 17.07 -1.98 -1.31
N TYR A 59 16.23 -2.17 -0.29
CA TYR A 59 15.36 -1.14 0.25
C TYR A 59 16.17 0.03 0.85
N VAL A 60 17.20 -0.25 1.65
CA VAL A 60 18.09 0.77 2.22
C VAL A 60 18.96 1.42 1.13
N ASN A 61 19.51 0.65 0.19
CA ASN A 61 20.33 1.17 -0.91
C ASN A 61 19.51 2.03 -1.88
N ARG A 62 18.24 1.68 -2.12
CA ARG A 62 17.29 2.50 -2.88
C ARG A 62 17.04 3.86 -2.22
N THR A 63 17.31 4.02 -0.93
CA THR A 63 17.26 5.31 -0.24
C THR A 63 18.60 6.07 -0.22
N HIS A 64 19.70 5.50 -0.75
CA HIS A 64 21.04 6.10 -0.64
C HIS A 64 21.58 6.81 -1.90
N SER A 65 20.74 7.01 -2.92
CA SER A 65 21.10 7.82 -4.09
C SER A 65 20.27 9.08 -4.16
N TYR A 66 20.58 10.05 -3.31
CA TYR A 66 20.36 11.45 -3.67
C TYR A 66 21.66 12.21 -3.51
N GLN A 67 22.18 12.54 -4.68
CA GLN A 67 23.28 13.43 -4.94
C GLN A 67 22.99 14.77 -4.25
N GLU A 68 23.94 15.20 -3.44
CA GLU A 68 23.94 16.46 -2.72
C GLU A 68 24.25 17.59 -3.71
N ASP A 69 23.26 17.98 -4.51
CA ASP A 69 23.35 19.19 -5.31
C ASP A 69 23.10 20.38 -4.38
N ASN A 70 24.23 20.95 -3.95
CA ASN A 70 24.33 22.13 -3.12
C ASN A 70 23.73 23.34 -3.86
N VAL A 71 22.43 23.58 -3.68
CA VAL A 71 21.85 24.91 -3.93
C VAL A 71 21.97 25.70 -2.64
N GLU A 72 23.05 26.45 -2.53
CA GLU A 72 23.32 27.43 -1.46
C GLU A 72 22.27 28.56 -1.54
N GLY A 73 21.09 28.31 -0.98
CA GLY A 73 20.02 29.28 -0.79
C GLY A 73 20.06 29.81 0.65
N ARG A 74 20.73 30.94 0.82
CA ARG A 74 20.73 31.88 1.96
C ARG A 74 19.81 31.50 3.15
N ARG A 75 20.43 31.04 4.24
CA ARG A 75 19.82 30.84 5.55
C ARG A 75 19.20 32.14 6.09
N GLU A 76 17.88 32.20 6.17
CA GLU A 76 17.20 33.01 7.19
C GLU A 76 16.76 32.10 8.35
N LYS A 77 17.36 32.36 9.50
CA LYS A 77 17.11 31.69 10.77
C LYS A 77 15.78 32.18 11.34
N GLY A 78 14.67 31.61 10.88
CA GLY A 78 13.33 31.82 11.43
C GLY A 78 13.06 30.92 12.62
N ARG A 79 13.13 31.52 13.81
CA ARG A 79 12.85 30.94 15.13
C ARG A 79 11.34 30.75 15.32
N ASN A 80 10.85 29.50 15.33
CA ASN A 80 9.90 28.96 16.32
C ASN A 80 9.39 27.59 15.84
N GLY A 81 9.27 26.65 16.77
CA GLY A 81 8.52 25.42 16.54
C GLY A 81 7.05 25.76 16.44
N ASP A 82 6.57 25.98 15.22
CA ASP A 82 5.17 25.95 14.91
C ASP A 82 4.88 24.67 14.13
N ARG A 83 3.78 24.03 14.51
CA ARG A 83 3.25 22.90 13.73
C ARG A 83 3.12 23.38 12.30
N ILE A 84 3.66 22.62 11.36
CA ILE A 84 3.57 22.99 9.95
C ILE A 84 2.15 22.67 9.51
N GLU A 85 1.28 23.65 9.69
CA GLU A 85 -0.08 23.59 9.21
C GLU A 85 -0.05 23.52 7.68
N GLU A 86 -0.84 22.63 7.11
CA GLU A 86 -1.00 22.50 5.67
C GLU A 86 -1.51 23.83 5.11
N PRO A 87 -0.79 24.48 4.17
CA PRO A 87 -1.16 25.78 3.67
C PRO A 87 -2.48 25.62 2.92
N GLN A 88 -3.51 26.31 3.39
CA GLN A 88 -4.79 26.27 2.71
C GLN A 88 -4.63 26.90 1.34
N LEU A 89 -5.51 26.51 0.40
CA LEU A 89 -5.47 27.03 -0.96
C LEU A 89 -5.40 28.57 -0.99
N TRP A 90 -6.17 29.23 -0.12
CA TRP A 90 -6.22 30.69 -0.06
C TRP A 90 -4.97 31.34 0.56
N ASP A 91 -4.17 30.59 1.32
CA ASP A 91 -2.95 31.10 1.95
C ASP A 91 -1.84 31.31 0.92
N TRP A 92 -1.84 30.48 -0.13
CA TRP A 92 -0.81 30.51 -1.14
C TRP A 92 -1.29 30.90 -2.53
N PHE A 93 -2.59 30.78 -2.84
CA PHE A 93 -3.15 31.08 -4.16
C PHE A 93 -4.07 32.31 -4.11
N ASN A 94 -3.70 33.34 -4.88
CA ASN A 94 -4.41 34.62 -4.94
C ASN A 94 -4.86 34.95 -6.38
N PRO A 95 -6.10 34.59 -6.77
CA PRO A 95 -6.59 34.77 -8.14
C PRO A 95 -6.79 36.24 -8.53
N LYS A 96 -6.88 37.15 -7.55
CA LYS A 96 -7.08 38.59 -7.77
C LYS A 96 -5.87 39.28 -8.43
N ASN A 97 -4.69 38.68 -8.33
CA ASN A 97 -3.47 39.25 -8.90
C ASN A 97 -3.45 39.19 -10.44
N ARG A 98 -4.33 38.38 -11.03
CA ARG A 98 -4.50 38.24 -12.48
C ARG A 98 -5.98 38.28 -12.88
N PRO A 99 -6.60 39.47 -12.92
CA PRO A 99 -8.00 39.62 -13.34
C PRO A 99 -8.18 39.45 -14.86
N ASP A 100 -7.07 39.51 -15.61
CA ASP A 100 -6.99 39.44 -17.06
C ASP A 100 -7.07 38.01 -17.62
N VAL A 101 -6.93 36.99 -16.77
CA VAL A 101 -6.92 35.57 -17.19
C VAL A 101 -7.89 34.73 -16.35
N LEU A 102 -8.26 33.57 -16.90
CA LEU A 102 -9.00 32.57 -16.14
C LEU A 102 -8.09 31.95 -15.08
N THR A 103 -8.35 32.23 -13.81
CA THR A 103 -7.54 31.76 -12.67
C THR A 103 -8.16 30.56 -11.95
N VAL A 104 -9.46 30.28 -12.12
CA VAL A 104 -10.15 29.14 -11.50
C VAL A 104 -11.06 28.47 -12.51
N THR A 105 -11.05 27.14 -12.56
CA THR A 105 -11.92 26.36 -13.45
C THR A 105 -13.34 26.21 -12.88
N PRO A 106 -14.35 25.85 -13.71
CA PRO A 106 -15.71 25.58 -13.22
C PRO A 106 -15.79 24.48 -12.15
N TRP A 107 -14.84 23.54 -12.14
CA TRP A 107 -14.74 22.47 -11.13
C TRP A 107 -13.86 22.85 -9.92
N LYS A 108 -13.62 24.16 -9.70
CA LYS A 108 -12.90 24.72 -8.55
C LYS A 108 -11.42 24.34 -8.45
N ALA A 109 -10.77 23.97 -9.56
CA ALA A 109 -9.32 23.79 -9.56
C ALA A 109 -8.61 25.13 -9.83
N PRO A 110 -7.56 25.48 -9.06
CA PRO A 110 -6.75 26.67 -9.31
C PRO A 110 -5.88 26.47 -10.56
N ILE A 111 -5.83 27.49 -11.42
CA ILE A 111 -4.89 27.55 -12.55
C ILE A 111 -3.73 28.42 -12.09
N VAL A 112 -2.53 27.83 -12.03
CA VAL A 112 -1.32 28.51 -11.54
C VAL A 112 -0.78 29.40 -12.64
N TRP A 113 -0.77 30.70 -12.38
CA TRP A 113 -0.17 31.72 -13.25
C TRP A 113 0.90 32.50 -12.50
N GLU A 114 1.80 33.13 -13.26
CA GLU A 114 2.82 33.99 -12.67
C GLU A 114 2.19 35.13 -11.86
N GLY A 115 2.54 35.23 -10.58
CA GLY A 115 1.99 36.20 -9.63
C GLY A 115 0.69 35.79 -8.95
N THR A 116 0.09 34.63 -9.25
CA THR A 116 -1.08 34.11 -8.49
C THR A 116 -0.70 33.22 -7.33
N TYR A 117 0.57 32.89 -7.15
CA TYR A 117 1.04 32.01 -6.07
C TYR A 117 2.17 32.67 -5.25
N ASP A 118 2.26 32.33 -3.97
CA ASP A 118 3.36 32.73 -3.09
C ASP A 118 4.44 31.64 -3.04
N THR A 119 5.52 31.84 -3.80
CA THR A 119 6.65 30.91 -3.85
C THR A 119 7.34 30.75 -2.50
N ALA A 120 7.47 31.82 -1.71
CA ALA A 120 8.23 31.78 -0.47
C ALA A 120 7.54 30.90 0.58
N LEU A 121 6.20 30.94 0.61
CA LEU A 121 5.40 30.11 1.50
C LEU A 121 5.42 28.64 1.08
N LEU A 122 5.27 28.34 -0.22
CA LEU A 122 5.37 26.98 -0.75
C LEU A 122 6.76 26.38 -0.54
N GLU A 123 7.81 27.15 -0.79
CA GLU A 123 9.20 26.70 -0.64
C GLU A 123 9.48 26.32 0.81
N LYS A 124 9.09 27.17 1.78
CA LYS A 124 9.24 26.88 3.20
C LYS A 124 8.50 25.59 3.61
N TYR A 125 7.26 25.43 3.15
CA TYR A 125 6.44 24.28 3.48
C TYR A 125 7.03 22.99 2.90
N TYR A 126 7.29 22.96 1.60
CA TYR A 126 7.78 21.75 0.92
C TYR A 126 9.23 21.42 1.22
N ALA A 127 10.09 22.41 1.51
CA ALA A 127 11.45 22.16 1.99
C ALA A 127 11.45 21.39 3.32
N THR A 128 10.47 21.65 4.18
CA THR A 128 10.39 20.95 5.47
C THR A 128 9.86 19.52 5.33
N GLN A 129 9.07 19.25 4.29
CA GLN A 129 8.54 17.92 4.01
C GLN A 129 9.54 16.97 3.31
N LYS A 130 10.72 17.46 2.91
CA LYS A 130 11.75 16.68 2.20
C LYS A 130 11.18 15.91 1.00
N LEU A 131 10.32 16.56 0.22
CA LEU A 131 9.71 15.95 -0.95
C LEU A 131 10.73 15.79 -2.08
N THR A 132 10.62 14.68 -2.83
CA THR A 132 11.38 14.45 -4.06
C THR A 132 10.41 14.47 -5.23
N VAL A 133 10.61 15.40 -6.17
CA VAL A 133 9.78 15.52 -7.38
C VAL A 133 10.42 14.69 -8.50
N GLY A 134 9.71 13.67 -8.98
CA GLY A 134 10.14 12.87 -10.12
C GLY A 134 9.72 13.51 -11.44
N LEU A 135 10.65 13.58 -12.40
CA LEU A 135 10.38 14.02 -13.78
C LEU A 135 10.64 12.85 -14.73
N THR A 136 9.65 12.48 -15.54
CA THR A 136 9.78 11.43 -16.56
C THR A 136 9.75 12.05 -17.95
N VAL A 137 10.77 11.77 -18.75
CA VAL A 137 10.92 12.26 -20.13
C VAL A 137 11.16 11.06 -21.04
N PHE A 138 10.42 10.97 -22.15
CA PHE A 138 10.60 9.94 -23.17
C PHE A 138 11.19 10.55 -24.43
N ALA A 139 12.15 9.86 -25.03
CA ALA A 139 12.68 10.18 -26.35
C ALA A 139 12.61 8.93 -27.22
N VAL A 140 11.79 8.99 -28.27
CA VAL A 140 11.62 7.92 -29.26
C VAL A 140 12.15 8.44 -30.59
N GLY A 141 13.01 7.66 -31.25
CA GLY A 141 13.66 7.99 -32.52
C GLY A 141 13.53 6.89 -33.55
#